data_AF-A0A3B9F383-F1
#
_entry.id   AF-A0A3B9F383-F1
#
_cell.length_a   1.000
_cell.length_b   1.000
_cell.length_c   1.000
_cell.angle_alpha   90.00
_cell.angle_beta   90.00
_cell.angle_gamma   90.00
#
_symmetry.space_group_name_H-M   'P 1'
#
loop_
_entity.id
_entity.type
_entity.pdbx_description
1 polymer ?
#
loop_
_entity_poly.entity_id
_entity_poly.type
_entity_poly.pdbx_seq_one_letter_code
_entity_poly.pdbx_strand_id
1 'polypeptide(L)'
;SYEKLDSVSISVNPKVKRKDNKAIVKLIITLNNDPKPINITLKMIRSNQWRVYDVVFSGVSLVKNYAAQFNSHIKRKGIDSLVAKIVKKLK
;
A
#
# COMPACT_ATOMS: atom_id res chain seq x y z
N SER A 1 12.68 -9.65 10.25
CA SER A 1 12.77 -10.61 9.14
C SER A 1 11.45 -11.35 9.03
N TYR A 2 11.04 -11.73 7.81
CA TYR A 2 9.85 -12.56 7.57
C TYR A 2 10.00 -13.99 8.12
N GLU A 3 11.21 -14.36 8.56
CA GLU A 3 11.55 -15.64 9.22
C GLU A 3 10.71 -15.98 10.46
N LYS A 4 9.99 -15.03 11.06
CA LYS A 4 9.14 -15.23 12.25
C LYS A 4 7.63 -15.35 11.91
N LEU A 5 7.30 -15.48 10.63
CA LEU A 5 5.92 -15.66 10.17
C LEU A 5 5.65 -17.15 9.94
N ASP A 6 5.02 -17.78 10.91
CA ASP A 6 4.62 -19.19 10.85
C ASP A 6 3.36 -19.38 9.99
N SER A 7 2.42 -18.43 10.04
CA SER A 7 1.21 -18.46 9.22
C SER A 7 0.70 -17.08 8.83
N VAL A 8 0.14 -16.98 7.61
CA VAL A 8 -0.52 -15.77 7.11
C VAL A 8 -1.85 -16.17 6.48
N SER A 9 -2.95 -15.66 7.03
CA SER A 9 -4.28 -15.80 6.46
C SER A 9 -4.73 -14.45 5.89
N ILE A 10 -5.14 -14.44 4.63
CA ILE A 10 -5.62 -13.25 3.92
C ILE A 10 -7.04 -13.54 3.45
N SER A 11 -7.99 -12.74 3.93
CA SER A 11 -9.37 -12.81 3.47
C SER A 11 -9.82 -11.48 2.89
N VAL A 12 -10.73 -11.55 1.91
CA VAL A 12 -11.32 -10.38 1.27
C VAL A 12 -12.68 -10.12 1.90
N ASN A 13 -12.95 -8.86 2.24
CA ASN A 13 -14.30 -8.48 2.65
C ASN A 13 -15.25 -8.63 1.45
N PRO A 14 -16.38 -9.35 1.59
CA PRO A 14 -17.28 -9.61 0.46
C PRO A 14 -17.92 -8.34 -0.12
N LYS A 15 -17.98 -7.25 0.66
CA LYS A 15 -18.57 -5.97 0.24
C LYS A 15 -17.54 -5.10 -0.49
N VAL A 16 -17.13 -5.52 -1.68
CA VAL A 16 -16.28 -4.72 -2.57
C VAL A 16 -17.08 -3.54 -3.13
N LYS A 17 -16.58 -2.31 -2.96
CA LYS A 17 -17.21 -1.13 -3.56
C LYS A 17 -16.61 -0.91 -4.94
N ARG A 18 -17.43 -0.83 -5.98
CA ARG A 18 -16.99 -0.54 -7.37
C ARG A 18 -17.73 0.67 -7.91
N LYS A 19 -17.03 1.49 -8.69
CA LYS A 19 -17.59 2.60 -9.46
C LYS A 19 -16.75 2.76 -10.72
N ASP A 20 -17.38 2.59 -11.88
CA ASP A 20 -16.73 2.66 -13.20
C ASP A 20 -15.48 1.76 -13.25
N ASN A 21 -14.33 2.35 -13.57
CA ASN A 21 -13.04 1.69 -13.61
C ASN A 21 -12.30 1.68 -12.26
N LYS A 22 -12.95 2.00 -11.15
CA LYS A 22 -12.35 2.03 -9.80
C LYS A 22 -13.02 1.04 -8.86
N ALA A 23 -12.22 0.47 -7.97
CA ALA A 23 -12.71 -0.40 -6.91
C ALA A 23 -11.98 -0.17 -5.58
N ILE A 24 -12.69 -0.40 -4.49
CA ILE A 24 -12.14 -0.43 -3.13
C ILE A 24 -12.36 -1.83 -2.59
N VAL A 25 -11.25 -2.53 -2.35
CA VAL A 25 -11.21 -3.90 -1.82
C VAL A 25 -10.62 -3.85 -0.42
N LYS A 26 -11.36 -4.33 0.57
CA LYS A 26 -10.85 -4.44 1.95
C LYS A 26 -10.31 -5.84 2.17
N LEU A 27 -9.09 -5.92 2.67
CA LEU A 27 -8.42 -7.14 3.09
C LEU A 27 -8.38 -7.20 4.61
N ILE A 28 -8.54 -8.41 5.14
CA ILE A 28 -8.38 -8.75 6.54
C ILE A 28 -7.24 -9.76 6.59
N ILE A 29 -6.14 -9.38 7.23
CA ILE A 29 -4.91 -10.18 7.32
C ILE A 29 -4.72 -10.61 8.76
N THR A 30 -4.52 -11.90 8.98
CA THR A 30 -4.20 -12.49 10.28
C THR A 30 -2.83 -13.15 10.20
N LEU A 31 -1.96 -12.86 11.17
CA LEU A 31 -0.58 -13.37 11.22
C LEU A 31 -0.45 -14.31 12.43
N ASN A 32 0.16 -15.48 12.26
CA ASN A 32 0.42 -16.46 13.35
C ASN A 32 -0.82 -16.77 14.21
N ASN A 33 -2.01 -16.80 13.60
CA ASN A 33 -3.30 -16.92 14.30
C ASN A 33 -3.55 -15.86 15.39
N ASP A 34 -2.92 -14.68 15.30
CA ASP A 34 -3.15 -13.55 16.20
C ASP A 34 -4.63 -13.14 16.15
N PRO A 35 -5.32 -13.02 17.30
CA PRO A 35 -6.72 -12.60 17.35
C PRO A 35 -6.95 -11.17 16.84
N LYS A 36 -5.90 -10.36 16.62
CA LYS A 36 -5.99 -8.99 16.11
C LYS A 36 -5.71 -8.93 14.61
N PRO A 37 -6.75 -8.95 13.75
CA PRO A 37 -6.55 -8.84 12.32
C PRO A 37 -6.13 -7.43 11.90
N ILE A 38 -5.21 -7.39 10.94
CA ILE A 38 -4.77 -6.20 10.23
C ILE A 38 -5.74 -5.91 9.08
N ASN A 39 -6.33 -4.71 9.09
CA ASN A 39 -7.20 -4.26 8.02
C ASN A 39 -6.42 -3.42 7.01
N ILE A 40 -6.42 -3.84 5.75
CA ILE A 40 -5.83 -3.11 4.63
C ILE A 40 -6.91 -2.79 3.61
N THR A 41 -6.90 -1.58 3.06
CA THR A 41 -7.78 -1.21 1.95
C THR A 41 -6.96 -1.00 0.69
N LEU A 42 -7.21 -1.80 -0.34
CA LEU A 42 -6.66 -1.63 -1.67
C LEU A 42 -7.58 -0.71 -2.48
N LYS A 43 -7.00 0.33 -3.07
CA LYS A 43 -7.65 1.09 -4.13
C LYS A 43 -7.16 0.56 -5.47
N MET A 44 -8.10 0.17 -6.30
CA MET A 44 -7.83 -0.45 -7.59
C MET A 44 -8.36 0.39 -8.73
N ILE A 45 -7.68 0.29 -9.87
CA ILE A 45 -8.07 0.91 -11.14
C ILE A 45 -8.02 -0.13 -12.26
N ARG A 46 -8.98 -0.07 -13.17
CA ARG A 46 -9.08 -0.93 -14.36
C ARG A 46 -8.75 -0.11 -15.60
N SER A 47 -7.74 -0.58 -16.34
CA SER A 47 -7.55 -0.22 -17.75
C SER A 47 -7.87 -1.49 -18.55
N ASN A 48 -6.87 -2.29 -18.93
CA ASN A 48 -7.10 -3.61 -19.51
C ASN A 48 -7.36 -4.69 -18.43
N GLN A 49 -6.70 -4.55 -17.29
CA GLN A 49 -6.86 -5.42 -16.11
C GLN A 49 -6.89 -4.57 -14.83
N TRP A 50 -7.43 -5.14 -13.76
CA TRP A 50 -7.41 -4.52 -12.44
C TRP A 50 -5.98 -4.46 -11.89
N ARG A 51 -5.58 -3.28 -11.41
CA ARG A 51 -4.29 -3.06 -10.74
C ARG A 51 -4.52 -2.29 -9.46
N VAL A 52 -3.74 -2.60 -8.42
CA VAL A 52 -3.68 -1.81 -7.20
C VAL A 52 -2.86 -0.56 -7.49
N TYR A 53 -3.40 0.62 -7.19
CA TYR A 53 -2.66 1.88 -7.33
C TYR A 53 -2.34 2.53 -5.99
N ASP A 54 -3.06 2.18 -4.92
CA ASP A 54 -2.83 2.70 -3.58
C ASP A 54 -3.24 1.67 -2.52
N VAL A 55 -2.49 1.65 -1.43
CA VAL A 55 -2.73 0.82 -0.26
C VAL A 55 -2.97 1.74 0.93
N VAL A 56 -4.09 1.56 1.60
CA VAL A 56 -4.43 2.29 2.82
C VAL A 56 -4.33 1.35 4.00
N PHE A 57 -3.44 1.69 4.93
CA PHE A 57 -3.22 0.95 6.17
C PHE A 57 -3.41 1.90 7.35
N SER A 58 -4.22 1.51 8.33
CA SER A 58 -4.55 2.35 9.49
C SER A 58 -5.03 3.77 9.11
N GLY A 59 -5.84 3.86 8.04
CA GLY A 59 -6.36 5.13 7.52
C GLY A 59 -5.35 5.96 6.70
N VAL A 60 -4.07 5.56 6.64
CA VAL A 60 -3.01 6.27 5.92
C VAL A 60 -2.79 5.64 4.55
N SER A 61 -2.91 6.46 3.50
CA SER A 61 -2.55 6.07 2.14
C SER A 61 -1.04 6.08 1.97
N LEU A 62 -0.49 4.97 1.48
CA LEU A 62 0.93 4.87 1.17
C LEU A 62 1.33 5.91 0.12
N VAL A 63 0.53 6.05 -0.95
CA VAL A 63 0.81 7.03 -2.01
C VAL A 63 0.85 8.44 -1.43
N LYS A 64 -0.13 8.84 -0.62
CA LYS A 64 -0.15 10.17 0.02
C LYS A 64 1.03 10.39 0.95
N ASN A 65 1.38 9.40 1.76
CA ASN A 65 2.51 9.48 2.70
C ASN A 65 3.84 9.68 1.95
N TYR A 66 4.13 8.83 0.97
CA TYR A 66 5.36 8.94 0.19
C TYR A 66 5.39 10.23 -0.65
N ALA A 67 4.28 10.64 -1.25
CA ALA A 67 4.20 11.90 -1.99
C ALA A 67 4.55 13.11 -1.10
N ALA A 68 4.04 13.15 0.14
CA ALA A 68 4.38 14.22 1.08
C ALA A 68 5.89 14.24 1.41
N GLN A 69 6.48 13.06 1.68
CA GLN A 69 7.91 12.93 1.96
C GLN A 69 8.77 13.34 0.76
N PHE A 70 8.39 12.93 -0.45
CA PHE A 70 9.10 13.23 -1.68
C PHE A 70 9.01 14.71 -2.04
N ASN A 71 7.82 15.31 -1.96
CA ASN A 71 7.65 16.75 -2.18
C ASN A 71 8.48 17.57 -1.18
N SER A 72 8.52 17.15 0.08
CA SER A 72 9.35 17.76 1.11
C SER A 72 10.85 17.68 0.79
N HIS A 73 11.32 16.53 0.26
CA HIS A 73 12.71 16.35 -0.18
C HIS A 73 13.04 17.17 -1.43
N ILE A 74 12.19 17.12 -2.45
CA ILE A 74 12.37 17.84 -3.72
C ILE A 74 12.48 19.35 -3.45
N LYS A 75 11.59 19.90 -2.62
CA LYS A 75 11.63 21.33 -2.25
C LYS A 75 12.95 21.76 -1.60
N ARG A 76 13.62 20.86 -0.87
CA ARG A 76 14.89 21.17 -0.17
C ARG A 76 16.14 20.84 -0.97
N LYS A 77 16.10 19.81 -1.81
CA LYS A 77 17.30 19.17 -2.39
C LYS A 77 17.20 18.88 -3.89
N GLY A 78 16.10 19.24 -4.54
CA GLY A 78 15.85 18.95 -5.95
C GLY A 78 15.46 17.49 -6.22
N ILE A 79 15.04 17.23 -7.47
CA ILE A 79 14.58 15.93 -7.93
C ILE A 79 15.73 14.91 -8.06
N ASP A 80 16.90 15.33 -8.52
CA ASP A 80 18.06 14.44 -8.70
C ASP A 80 18.51 13.83 -7.37
N SER A 81 18.48 14.62 -6.29
CA SER A 81 18.78 14.14 -4.95
C SER A 81 17.76 13.07 -4.48
N LEU A 82 16.49 13.20 -4.87
CA LEU A 82 15.48 12.19 -4.56
C LEU A 82 15.78 10.89 -5.31
N VAL A 83 16.06 10.97 -6.61
CA VAL A 83 16.40 9.81 -7.45
C VAL A 83 17.61 9.08 -6.89
N ALA A 84 18.71 9.79 -6.60
CA ALA A 84 19.90 9.21 -6.00
C ALA A 84 19.61 8.51 -4.66
N LYS A 85 18.79 9.12 -3.81
CA LYS A 85 18.37 8.54 -2.53
C LYS A 85 17.55 7.25 -2.71
N ILE A 86 16.63 7.22 -3.68
CA ILE A 86 15.81 6.03 -3.96
C ILE A 86 16.69 4.90 -4.51
N VAL A 87 17.55 5.19 -5.49
CA VAL A 87 18.48 4.20 -6.07
C VAL A 87 19.39 3.61 -4.99
N LYS A 88 19.91 4.43 -4.07
CA LYS A 88 20.73 3.96 -2.95
C LYS A 88 19.97 3.03 -1.99
N LYS A 89 18.66 3.20 -1.83
CA LYS A 89 17.83 2.36 -0.94
C LYS A 89 17.46 1.01 -1.58
N LEU A 90 17.46 0.96 -2.91
CA LEU A 90 17.13 -0.25 -3.68
C LEU A 90 18.35 -1.16 -3.93
N LYS A 91 19.56 -0.62 -3.78
CA LYS A 91 20.81 -1.39 -3.71
C LYS A 91 21.04 -1.89 -2.29
#